data_AF-S8DNL0-F1
#
_entry.id   AF-S8DNL0-F1
#
_cell.length_a   1.000
_cell.length_b   1.000
_cell.length_c   1.000
_cell.angle_alpha   90.00
_cell.angle_beta   90.00
_cell.angle_gamma   90.00
#
_symmetry.space_group_name_H-M   'P 1'
#
loop_
_entity.id
_entity.type
_entity.pdbx_description
1 polymer ?
#
loop_
_entity_poly.entity_id
_entity_poly.type
_entity_poly.pdbx_seq_one_letter_code
_entity_poly.pdbx_strand_id
1 'polypeptide(L)'
;MQACQEMNVSGYTVHPFWRDLPYTDIHSCVTPDVLHQLYQGVLKHIIEWCTYLVDPRELDRQIRCLPPAYGIRHFKNGISALSQVSGTERKHIARILLACLVGKIPKKVMTAFRSILDFIYLAQYTAHDSDTLGYMEKALNTFHKNKSVLVKLGI
;
A
#
# COMPACT_ATOMS: atom_id res chain seq x y z
N MET A 1 -31.99 -3.86 -2.29
CA MET A 1 -31.59 -2.52 -2.76
C MET A 1 -32.74 -1.52 -2.65
N GLN A 2 -33.95 -1.85 -3.11
CA GLN A 2 -35.15 -1.00 -3.04
C GLN A 2 -35.50 -0.54 -1.60
N ALA A 3 -35.55 -1.46 -0.64
CA ALA A 3 -35.80 -1.13 0.78
C ALA A 3 -34.71 -0.24 1.41
N CYS A 4 -33.45 -0.31 0.94
CA CYS A 4 -32.36 0.55 1.43
C CYS A 4 -32.43 1.96 0.82
N GLN A 5 -32.91 2.09 -0.42
CA GLN A 5 -33.19 3.37 -1.06
C GLN A 5 -34.41 4.06 -0.42
N GLU A 6 -35.48 3.31 -0.15
CA GLU A 6 -36.69 3.82 0.51
C GLU A 6 -36.42 4.35 1.92
N MET A 7 -35.48 3.74 2.65
CA MET A 7 -35.07 4.18 3.98
C MET A 7 -33.86 5.14 3.99
N ASN A 8 -33.37 5.61 2.82
CA ASN A 8 -32.17 6.46 2.70
C ASN A 8 -30.91 5.88 3.41
N VAL A 9 -30.78 4.55 3.47
CA VAL A 9 -29.70 3.86 4.21
C VAL A 9 -28.49 3.55 3.35
N SER A 10 -28.59 3.73 2.03
CA SER A 10 -27.42 3.75 1.17
C SER A 10 -26.60 4.98 1.53
N GLY A 11 -25.38 4.81 2.03
CA GLY A 11 -24.52 5.89 2.53
C GLY A 11 -24.08 6.96 1.52
N TYR A 12 -24.79 7.17 0.42
CA TYR A 12 -24.60 8.32 -0.45
C TYR A 12 -25.43 9.49 0.07
N THR A 13 -24.81 10.66 0.17
CA THR A 13 -25.49 11.87 0.63
C THR A 13 -26.15 12.55 -0.57
N VAL A 14 -27.48 12.49 -0.66
CA VAL A 14 -28.25 13.14 -1.75
C VAL A 14 -27.98 14.64 -1.80
N HIS A 15 -27.80 15.25 -0.63
CA HIS A 15 -27.58 16.67 -0.43
C HIS A 15 -26.32 16.86 0.42
N PRO A 16 -25.13 16.77 -0.17
CA PRO A 16 -23.90 16.87 0.59
C PRO A 16 -23.81 18.26 1.26
N PHE A 17 -23.22 18.33 2.45
CA PHE A 17 -23.13 19.60 3.20
C PHE A 17 -22.38 20.70 2.42
N TRP A 18 -21.50 20.31 1.49
CA TRP A 18 -20.74 21.23 0.64
C TRP A 18 -21.49 21.70 -0.61
N ARG A 19 -22.75 21.30 -0.82
CA ARG A 19 -23.54 21.70 -1.99
C ARG A 19 -23.58 23.21 -2.21
N ASP A 20 -23.77 23.97 -1.13
CA ASP A 20 -23.96 25.41 -1.17
C ASP A 20 -22.63 26.18 -1.02
N LEU A 21 -21.50 25.49 -1.28
CA LEU A 21 -20.16 26.07 -1.31
C LEU A 21 -19.67 26.20 -2.78
N PRO A 22 -20.19 27.16 -3.56
CA PRO A 22 -19.96 27.21 -5.02
C PRO A 22 -18.51 27.46 -5.45
N TYR A 23 -17.65 27.89 -4.52
CA TYR A 23 -16.23 28.18 -4.76
C TYR A 23 -15.29 27.15 -4.11
N THR A 24 -15.82 26.07 -3.53
CA THR A 24 -15.03 25.03 -2.86
C THR A 24 -15.05 23.74 -3.67
N ASP A 25 -13.90 23.36 -4.23
CA ASP A 25 -13.72 22.01 -4.75
C ASP A 25 -13.46 21.05 -3.59
N ILE A 26 -14.50 20.33 -3.16
CA ILE A 26 -14.40 19.37 -2.05
C ILE A 26 -13.32 18.31 -2.29
N HIS A 27 -13.04 17.95 -3.55
CA HIS A 27 -12.03 16.94 -3.88
C HIS A 27 -10.62 17.42 -3.55
N SER A 28 -10.38 18.74 -3.59
CA SER A 28 -9.11 19.33 -3.16
C SER A 28 -8.94 19.34 -1.64
N CYS A 29 -10.03 19.27 -0.88
CA CYS A 29 -10.02 19.28 0.59
C CYS A 29 -9.82 17.90 1.20
N VAL A 30 -10.02 16.82 0.41
CA VAL A 30 -9.80 15.46 0.89
C VAL A 30 -8.30 15.18 0.90
N THR A 31 -7.69 15.29 2.07
CA THR A 31 -6.28 14.93 2.24
C THR A 31 -6.09 13.42 2.07
N PRO A 32 -5.12 12.97 1.27
CA PRO A 32 -4.71 11.57 1.17
C PRO A 32 -4.49 10.94 2.54
N ASP A 33 -5.12 9.81 2.81
CA ASP A 33 -4.92 9.09 4.06
C ASP A 33 -3.95 7.91 3.85
N VAL A 34 -2.97 7.79 4.75
CA VAL A 34 -1.94 6.75 4.66
C VAL A 34 -2.54 5.34 4.73
N LEU A 35 -3.60 5.16 5.51
CA LEU A 35 -4.16 3.82 5.73
C LEU A 35 -4.87 3.30 4.48
N HIS A 36 -5.89 3.99 3.99
CA HIS A 36 -6.74 3.52 2.91
C HIS A 36 -6.07 3.71 1.56
N GLN A 37 -5.41 4.85 1.30
CA GLN A 37 -4.77 5.06 0.00
C GLN A 37 -3.45 4.30 -0.15
N LEU A 38 -2.55 4.40 0.84
CA LEU A 38 -1.21 3.82 0.70
C LEU A 38 -1.16 2.35 1.13
N TYR A 39 -1.62 2.00 2.33
CA TYR A 39 -1.55 0.62 2.81
C TYR A 39 -2.64 -0.29 2.20
N GLN A 40 -3.91 0.13 2.20
CA GLN A 40 -5.01 -0.69 1.67
C GLN A 40 -5.20 -0.55 0.16
N GLY A 41 -4.74 0.55 -0.44
CA GLY A 41 -4.70 0.75 -1.89
C GLY A 41 -3.40 0.22 -2.48
N VAL A 42 -2.33 1.02 -2.43
CA VAL A 42 -1.09 0.74 -3.17
C VAL A 42 -0.38 -0.53 -2.68
N LEU A 43 -0.11 -0.66 -1.37
CA LEU A 43 0.61 -1.81 -0.84
C LEU A 43 -0.16 -3.12 -1.04
N LYS A 44 -1.50 -3.08 -0.99
CA LYS A 44 -2.34 -4.25 -1.31
C LYS A 44 -1.97 -4.82 -2.67
N HIS A 45 -1.86 -3.97 -3.69
CA HIS A 45 -1.49 -4.39 -5.03
C HIS A 45 -0.04 -4.87 -5.11
N ILE A 46 0.90 -4.24 -4.39
CA ILE A 46 2.29 -4.76 -4.34
C ILE A 46 2.33 -6.18 -3.76
N ILE A 47 1.59 -6.45 -2.68
CA ILE A 47 1.52 -7.79 -2.09
C ILE A 47 0.89 -8.78 -3.08
N GLU A 48 -0.18 -8.37 -3.75
CA GLU A 48 -0.83 -9.17 -4.80
C GLU A 48 0.13 -9.47 -5.95
N TRP A 49 0.86 -8.47 -6.46
CA TRP A 49 1.87 -8.64 -7.50
C TRP A 49 2.99 -9.60 -7.11
N CYS A 50 3.34 -9.65 -5.82
CA CYS A 50 4.33 -10.61 -5.34
C CYS A 50 3.89 -12.06 -5.52
N THR A 51 2.58 -12.37 -5.51
CA THR A 51 2.09 -13.74 -5.70
C THR A 51 2.21 -14.22 -7.15
N TYR A 52 2.31 -13.29 -8.11
CA TYR A 52 2.63 -13.60 -9.52
C TYR A 52 4.14 -13.74 -9.77
N LEU A 53 4.97 -13.13 -8.92
CA LEU A 53 6.43 -13.10 -9.07
C LEU A 53 7.13 -14.24 -8.32
N VAL A 54 6.55 -14.67 -7.20
CA VAL A 54 7.11 -15.68 -6.31
C VAL A 54 6.00 -16.64 -5.93
N ASP A 55 6.28 -17.94 -5.94
CA ASP A 55 5.34 -18.95 -5.45
C ASP A 55 4.86 -18.56 -4.03
N PRO A 56 3.54 -18.46 -3.77
CA PRO A 56 3.02 -18.08 -2.46
C PRO A 56 3.54 -18.96 -1.31
N ARG A 57 3.80 -20.25 -1.56
CA ARG A 57 4.37 -21.18 -0.58
C ARG A 57 5.82 -20.85 -0.27
N GLU A 58 6.59 -20.42 -1.27
CA GLU A 58 7.96 -19.96 -1.09
C GLU A 58 7.97 -18.66 -0.29
N LEU A 59 7.10 -17.71 -0.62
CA LEU A 59 6.97 -16.44 0.11
C LEU A 59 6.61 -16.68 1.59
N ASP A 60 5.61 -17.52 1.85
CA ASP A 60 5.23 -17.90 3.21
C ASP A 60 6.32 -18.69 3.93
N ARG A 61 7.14 -19.49 3.22
CA ARG A 61 8.31 -20.13 3.83
C ARG A 61 9.33 -19.08 4.29
N GLN A 62 9.67 -18.10 3.44
CA GLN A 62 10.62 -17.04 3.79
C GLN A 62 10.13 -16.22 4.99
N ILE A 63 8.84 -15.85 5.01
CA ILE A 63 8.23 -15.09 6.09
C ILE A 63 8.31 -15.85 7.43
N ARG A 64 8.08 -17.17 7.42
CA ARG A 64 8.20 -18.02 8.61
C ARG A 64 9.64 -18.17 9.11
N CYS A 65 10.62 -18.11 8.21
CA CYS A 65 12.04 -18.23 8.55
C CYS A 65 12.64 -16.93 9.10
N LEU A 66 11.92 -15.79 9.05
CA LEU A 66 12.42 -14.54 9.61
C LEU A 66 12.62 -14.66 11.12
N PRO A 67 13.80 -14.27 11.65
CA PRO A 67 14.02 -14.27 13.09
C PRO A 67 13.07 -13.27 13.77
N PRO A 68 12.66 -13.53 15.03
CA PRO A 68 11.95 -12.54 15.82
C PRO A 68 12.72 -11.22 15.87
N ALA A 69 12.03 -10.11 15.64
CA ALA A 69 12.62 -8.77 15.65
C ALA A 69 11.71 -7.82 16.42
N TYR A 70 12.32 -6.87 17.15
CA TYR A 70 11.59 -5.92 17.96
C TYR A 70 10.66 -5.04 17.10
N GLY A 71 9.40 -4.89 17.52
CA GLY A 71 8.42 -4.09 16.79
C GLY A 71 7.93 -4.70 15.47
N ILE A 72 8.27 -5.96 15.16
CA ILE A 72 7.80 -6.66 13.97
C ILE A 72 6.95 -7.86 14.38
N ARG A 73 5.74 -7.97 13.80
CA ARG A 73 4.88 -9.14 14.00
C ARG A 73 5.48 -10.35 13.28
N HIS A 74 5.62 -11.45 13.99
CA HIS A 74 5.99 -12.73 13.40
C HIS A 74 4.75 -13.43 12.82
N PHE A 75 4.80 -13.80 11.54
CA PHE A 75 3.71 -14.47 10.83
C PHE A 75 3.98 -15.98 10.76
N LYS A 76 3.70 -16.70 11.85
CA LYS A 76 3.98 -18.14 12.00
C LYS A 76 3.38 -19.05 10.91
N ASN A 77 2.27 -18.62 10.29
CA ASN A 77 1.58 -19.36 9.24
C ASN A 77 1.75 -18.70 7.85
N GLY A 78 2.68 -17.76 7.71
CA GLY A 78 2.77 -16.91 6.52
C GLY A 78 1.66 -15.85 6.46
N ILE A 79 1.56 -15.17 5.32
CA ILE A 79 0.56 -14.13 5.06
C ILE A 79 -0.60 -14.65 4.22
N SER A 80 -0.43 -15.72 3.45
CA SER A 80 -1.53 -16.30 2.64
C SER A 80 -2.66 -16.89 3.49
N ALA A 81 -2.37 -17.24 4.76
CA ALA A 81 -3.37 -17.74 5.70
C ALA A 81 -4.30 -16.65 6.28
N LEU A 82 -4.05 -15.37 5.97
CA LEU A 82 -4.86 -14.25 6.47
C LEU A 82 -6.08 -14.03 5.58
N SER A 83 -7.28 -14.29 6.09
CA SER A 83 -8.54 -14.04 5.36
C SER A 83 -8.99 -12.58 5.40
N GLN A 84 -8.72 -11.87 6.50
CA GLN A 84 -9.00 -10.44 6.66
C GLN A 84 -7.76 -9.72 7.17
N VAL A 85 -7.06 -9.03 6.27
CA VAL A 85 -5.82 -8.32 6.59
C VAL A 85 -6.12 -6.91 7.08
N SER A 86 -5.93 -6.69 8.39
CA SER A 86 -6.06 -5.40 9.06
C SER A 86 -4.99 -4.38 8.61
N GLY A 87 -5.24 -3.09 8.88
CA GLY A 87 -4.25 -2.03 8.63
C GLY A 87 -2.92 -2.26 9.34
N THR A 88 -2.96 -2.72 10.60
CA THR A 88 -1.77 -3.06 11.38
C THR A 88 -1.01 -4.23 10.76
N GLU A 89 -1.70 -5.26 10.28
CA GLU A 89 -1.06 -6.37 9.56
C GLU A 89 -0.37 -5.89 8.27
N ARG A 90 -1.03 -5.03 7.48
CA ARG A 90 -0.40 -4.44 6.28
C ARG A 90 0.86 -3.67 6.61
N LYS A 91 0.87 -2.89 7.69
CA LYS A 91 2.08 -2.19 8.18
C LYS A 91 3.21 -3.16 8.52
N HIS A 92 2.92 -4.28 9.17
CA HIS A 92 3.92 -5.29 9.48
C HIS A 92 4.41 -6.03 8.23
N ILE A 93 3.52 -6.35 7.28
CA ILE A 93 3.91 -6.96 6.00
C ILE A 93 4.86 -6.03 5.23
N ALA A 94 4.56 -4.72 5.17
CA ALA A 94 5.41 -3.72 4.53
C ALA A 94 6.85 -3.71 5.04
N ARG A 95 7.05 -3.98 6.34
CA ARG A 95 8.37 -3.98 6.99
C ARG A 95 9.23 -5.18 6.59
N ILE A 96 8.61 -6.31 6.27
CA ILE A 96 9.32 -7.57 6.01
C ILE A 96 9.37 -7.93 4.52
N LEU A 97 8.46 -7.37 3.72
CA LEU A 97 8.23 -7.81 2.34
C LEU A 97 9.49 -7.83 1.48
N LEU A 98 10.28 -6.74 1.48
CA LEU A 98 11.48 -6.66 0.66
C LEU A 98 12.51 -7.73 1.02
N ALA A 99 12.68 -8.03 2.32
CA ALA A 99 13.63 -9.04 2.77
C ALA A 99 13.26 -10.42 2.22
N CYS A 100 11.97 -10.75 2.15
CA CYS A 100 11.49 -12.02 1.61
C CYS A 100 11.61 -12.13 0.08
N LEU A 101 11.79 -11.01 -0.64
CA LEU A 101 11.90 -10.96 -2.10
C LEU A 101 13.35 -10.95 -2.59
N VAL A 102 14.34 -10.78 -1.69
CA VAL A 102 15.76 -10.69 -2.08
C VAL A 102 16.20 -11.96 -2.81
N GLY A 103 16.77 -11.78 -4.01
CA GLY A 103 17.24 -12.88 -4.85
C GLY A 103 16.14 -13.69 -5.54
N LYS A 104 14.86 -13.33 -5.37
CA LYS A 104 13.71 -14.03 -5.98
C LYS A 104 13.09 -13.29 -7.15
N ILE A 105 13.24 -11.97 -7.20
CA ILE A 105 12.63 -11.11 -8.23
C ILE A 105 13.68 -10.29 -9.00
N PRO A 106 13.37 -9.82 -10.21
CA PRO A 106 14.27 -8.94 -10.96
C PRO A 106 14.62 -7.67 -10.19
N LYS A 107 15.88 -7.22 -10.29
CA LYS A 107 16.37 -6.03 -9.58
C LYS A 107 15.50 -4.79 -9.82
N LYS A 108 15.00 -4.58 -11.05
CA LYS A 108 14.11 -3.46 -11.37
C LYS A 108 12.76 -3.51 -10.62
N VAL A 109 12.21 -4.71 -10.43
CA VAL A 109 10.97 -4.91 -9.64
C VAL A 109 11.26 -4.57 -8.19
N MET A 110 12.37 -5.09 -7.64
CA MET A 110 12.82 -4.78 -6.28
C MET A 110 12.97 -3.26 -6.07
N THR A 111 13.59 -2.56 -7.02
CA THR A 111 13.72 -1.09 -6.98
C THR A 111 12.36 -0.39 -7.01
N ALA A 112 11.42 -0.83 -7.86
CA ALA A 112 10.08 -0.26 -7.93
C ALA A 112 9.32 -0.43 -6.59
N PHE A 113 9.29 -1.64 -6.04
CA PHE A 113 8.61 -1.91 -4.77
C PHE A 113 9.25 -1.17 -3.60
N ARG A 114 10.59 -1.16 -3.54
CA ARG A 114 11.32 -0.38 -2.54
C ARG A 114 10.98 1.10 -2.59
N SER A 115 10.97 1.69 -3.78
CA SER A 115 10.70 3.12 -3.93
C SER A 115 9.29 3.51 -3.47
N ILE A 116 8.29 2.64 -3.65
CA ILE A 116 6.97 2.89 -3.08
C ILE A 116 6.99 2.76 -1.56
N LEU A 117 7.65 1.75 -1.00
CA LEU A 117 7.76 1.62 0.45
C LEU A 117 8.46 2.83 1.08
N ASP A 118 9.53 3.33 0.47
CA ASP A 118 10.23 4.54 0.89
C ASP A 118 9.26 5.74 0.91
N PHE A 119 8.44 5.91 -0.14
CA PHE A 119 7.40 6.94 -0.18
C PHE A 119 6.36 6.77 0.95
N ILE A 120 5.88 5.55 1.20
CA ILE A 120 4.91 5.27 2.27
C ILE A 120 5.48 5.60 3.66
N TYR A 121 6.77 5.32 3.90
CA TYR A 121 7.41 5.66 5.16
C TYR A 121 7.61 7.18 5.33
N LEU A 122 8.01 7.88 4.26
CA LEU A 122 8.14 9.33 4.27
C LEU A 122 6.80 10.02 4.49
N ALA A 123 5.74 9.59 3.81
CA ALA A 123 4.38 10.16 3.94
C ALA A 123 3.77 10.04 5.35
N GLN A 124 4.41 9.30 6.25
CA GLN A 124 3.99 9.17 7.65
C GLN A 124 4.65 10.20 8.58
N TYR A 125 5.55 11.04 8.07
CA TYR A 125 6.16 12.09 8.88
C TYR A 125 5.07 13.10 9.29
N THR A 126 5.19 13.60 10.51
CA THR A 126 4.22 14.55 11.06
C THR A 126 4.32 15.93 10.40
N ALA A 127 5.48 16.25 9.82
CA ALA A 127 5.74 17.45 9.06
C ALA A 127 6.82 17.17 8.02
N HIS A 128 6.84 18.01 6.99
CA HIS A 128 7.82 17.96 5.92
C HIS A 128 8.50 19.32 5.74
N ASP A 129 9.79 19.25 5.46
CA ASP A 129 10.61 20.35 4.95
C ASP A 129 10.89 20.13 3.44
N SER A 130 11.65 21.05 2.83
CA SER A 130 11.99 20.95 1.40
C SER A 130 12.77 19.68 1.06
N ASP A 131 13.61 19.20 1.97
CA ASP A 131 14.44 18.01 1.76
C ASP A 131 13.60 16.73 1.76
N THR A 132 12.73 16.57 2.76
CA THR A 132 11.85 15.39 2.88
C THR A 132 10.80 15.36 1.78
N LEU A 133 10.30 16.51 1.31
CA LEU A 133 9.50 16.58 0.08
C LEU A 133 10.31 16.13 -1.14
N GLY A 134 11.56 16.56 -1.27
CA GLY A 134 12.48 16.11 -2.32
C GLY A 134 12.72 14.60 -2.28
N TYR A 135 12.79 13.99 -1.09
CA TYR A 135 12.90 12.54 -0.94
C TYR A 135 11.65 11.81 -1.41
N MET A 136 10.46 12.34 -1.11
CA MET A 136 9.19 11.78 -1.58
C MET A 136 9.08 11.84 -3.11
N GLU A 137 9.41 12.98 -3.70
CA GLU A 137 9.41 13.13 -5.16
C GLU A 137 10.41 12.18 -5.82
N LYS A 138 11.63 12.06 -5.26
CA LYS A 138 12.64 11.11 -5.73
C LYS A 138 12.15 9.67 -5.65
N ALA A 139 11.43 9.30 -4.60
CA ALA A 139 10.85 7.97 -4.44
C ALA A 139 9.83 7.68 -5.56
N LEU A 140 8.89 8.59 -5.82
CA LEU A 140 7.92 8.45 -6.91
C LEU A 140 8.58 8.42 -8.29
N ASN A 141 9.57 9.29 -8.54
CA ASN A 141 10.33 9.31 -9.78
C ASN A 141 11.08 7.98 -9.99
N THR A 142 11.63 7.40 -8.92
CA THR A 142 12.30 6.09 -8.97
C THR A 142 11.29 4.99 -9.30
N PHE A 143 10.10 5.02 -8.71
CA PHE A 143 9.03 4.08 -9.05
C PHE A 143 8.64 4.20 -10.53
N HIS A 144 8.36 5.41 -11.02
CA HIS A 144 7.92 5.63 -12.40
C HIS A 144 8.97 5.23 -13.45
N LYS A 145 10.26 5.43 -13.15
CA LYS A 145 11.37 4.96 -14.01
C LYS A 145 11.43 3.42 -14.11
N ASN A 146 10.98 2.70 -13.09
CA ASN A 146 11.12 1.24 -13.01
C ASN A 146 9.81 0.47 -13.26
N LYS A 147 8.63 1.05 -13.02
CA LYS A 147 7.32 0.35 -13.04
C LYS A 147 6.99 -0.34 -14.37
N SER A 148 7.57 0.10 -15.48
CA SER A 148 7.40 -0.53 -16.79
C SER A 148 7.80 -2.01 -16.81
N VAL A 149 8.66 -2.45 -15.88
CA VAL A 149 9.01 -3.87 -15.73
C VAL A 149 7.82 -4.72 -15.30
N LEU A 150 6.88 -4.17 -14.52
CA LEU A 150 5.70 -4.91 -14.04
C LEU A 150 4.82 -5.28 -15.23
N VAL A 151 4.51 -4.31 -16.08
CA VAL A 151 3.75 -4.51 -17.32
C VAL A 151 4.41 -5.56 -18.23
N LYS A 152 5.74 -5.53 -18.35
CA LYS A 152 6.50 -6.52 -19.14
C LYS A 152 6.40 -7.94 -18.58
N LEU A 153 6.16 -8.07 -17.28
CA LEU A 153 5.96 -9.34 -16.58
C LEU A 153 4.49 -9.75 -16.55
N GLY A 154 3.58 -8.99 -17.18
CA GLY A 154 2.15 -9.27 -17.20
C GLY A 154 1.42 -8.90 -15.90
N ILE A 155 1.99 -7.99 -15.12
CA ILE A 155 1.46 -7.47 -13.86
C ILE A 155 0.82 -6.10 -14.05
#